data_AF-A0A151JG63-F1
#
_entry.id   AF-A0A151JG63-F1
#
_cell.length_a   1.000
_cell.length_b   1.000
_cell.length_c   1.000
_cell.angle_alpha   90.00
_cell.angle_beta   90.00
_cell.angle_gamma   90.00
#
_symmetry.space_group_name_H-M   'P 1'
#
loop_
_entity.id
_entity.type
_entity.pdbx_description
1 polymer ?
#
loop_
_entity_poly.entity_id
_entity_poly.type
_entity_poly.pdbx_seq_one_letter_code
_entity_poly.pdbx_strand_id
1 'polypeptide(L)'
;MYLSELNIGEKKNFLELAKYAMGLDGEHKAEEQMIFQSFVQECGLTDHALTKQDNIESVIKVVAKSKGKSKRIILVELFGILLADGEVCTEEEAFMDKLSDALSIDSYEVKKMQRWVSAMSDMVAEGYAMIDKE
;
A
#
# COMPACT_ATOMS: atom_id res chain seq x y z
N MET A 1 2.83 6.75 7.75
CA MET A 1 3.57 6.09 6.66
C MET A 1 5.02 5.91 7.06
N TYR A 2 5.69 4.89 6.52
CA TYR A 2 7.06 4.47 6.82
C TYR A 2 7.93 4.40 5.56
N LEU A 3 7.52 5.01 4.44
CA LEU A 3 8.20 4.91 3.15
C LEU A 3 9.57 5.59 3.15
N SER A 4 9.78 6.55 4.04
CA SER A 4 11.10 7.18 4.26
C SER A 4 12.21 6.17 4.63
N GLU A 5 11.85 5.02 5.21
CA GLU A 5 12.78 3.94 5.60
C GLU A 5 13.19 3.02 4.43
N LEU A 6 12.54 3.16 3.27
CA LEU A 6 12.85 2.40 2.06
C LEU A 6 14.01 3.04 1.29
N ASN A 7 14.86 2.22 0.67
CA ASN A 7 15.86 2.76 -0.25
C ASN A 7 15.20 3.23 -1.57
N ILE A 8 15.93 3.99 -2.39
CA ILE A 8 15.37 4.58 -3.61
C ILE A 8 14.82 3.55 -4.61
N GLY A 9 15.41 2.36 -4.70
CA GLY A 9 14.90 1.28 -5.55
C GLY A 9 13.61 0.68 -5.00
N GLU A 10 13.52 0.52 -3.68
CA GLU A 10 12.32 0.04 -2.99
C GLU A 10 11.18 1.04 -3.11
N LYS A 11 11.43 2.35 -2.92
CA LYS A 11 10.43 3.42 -3.10
C LYS A 11 9.82 3.40 -4.50
N LYS A 12 10.64 3.29 -5.55
CA LYS A 12 10.16 3.21 -6.93
C LYS A 12 9.28 1.99 -7.16
N ASN A 13 9.72 0.81 -6.74
CA ASN A 13 8.93 -0.40 -6.91
C ASN A 13 7.66 -0.40 -6.05
N PHE A 14 7.69 0.22 -4.87
CA PHE A 14 6.50 0.43 -4.05
C PHE A 14 5.45 1.27 -4.77
N LEU A 15 5.83 2.40 -5.38
CA LEU A 15 4.88 3.23 -6.13
C LEU A 15 4.29 2.51 -7.34
N GLU A 16 5.07 1.64 -8.01
CA GLU A 16 4.57 0.79 -9.09
C GLU A 16 3.51 -0.21 -8.57
N LEU A 17 3.76 -0.83 -7.41
CA LEU A 17 2.81 -1.73 -6.73
C LEU A 17 1.54 -0.99 -6.31
N ALA A 18 1.67 0.17 -5.66
CA ALA A 18 0.53 0.96 -5.20
C ALA A 18 -0.34 1.40 -6.38
N LYS A 19 0.27 1.90 -7.46
CA LYS A 19 -0.47 2.33 -8.65
C LYS A 19 -1.17 1.17 -9.37
N TYR A 20 -0.54 0.00 -9.39
CA TYR A 20 -1.16 -1.22 -9.91
C TYR A 20 -2.34 -1.67 -9.05
N ALA A 21 -2.18 -1.67 -7.73
CA ALA A 21 -3.19 -2.14 -6.79
C ALA A 21 -4.48 -1.32 -6.87
N MET A 22 -4.39 0.02 -6.88
CA MET A 22 -5.53 0.93 -7.09
C MET A 22 -6.28 0.75 -8.42
N GLY A 23 -5.72 -0.02 -9.35
CA GLY A 23 -6.32 -0.27 -10.67
C GLY A 23 -7.06 -1.61 -10.74
N LEU A 24 -7.05 -2.41 -9.67
CA LEU A 24 -7.60 -3.76 -9.66
C LEU A 24 -9.12 -3.80 -9.56
N ASP A 25 -9.73 -2.83 -8.89
CA ASP A 25 -11.18 -2.69 -8.78
C ASP A 25 -11.82 -1.96 -9.99
N GLY A 26 -10.98 -1.44 -10.90
CA GLY A 26 -11.41 -0.71 -12.10
C GLY A 26 -11.80 0.74 -11.87
N GLU A 27 -11.75 1.26 -10.64
CA GLU A 27 -12.10 2.65 -10.29
C GLU A 27 -11.05 3.28 -9.37
N HIS A 28 -10.30 4.25 -9.89
CA HIS A 28 -9.43 5.05 -9.03
C HIS A 28 -10.24 6.00 -8.13
N LYS A 29 -10.55 5.56 -6.91
CA LYS A 29 -11.32 6.33 -5.93
C LYS A 29 -10.53 7.56 -5.47
N ALA A 30 -11.25 8.61 -5.09
CA ALA A 30 -10.62 9.90 -4.73
C ALA A 30 -9.73 9.77 -3.49
N GLU A 31 -10.17 8.97 -2.53
CA GLU A 31 -9.50 8.64 -1.28
C GLU A 31 -8.14 7.98 -1.54
N GLU A 32 -8.11 6.96 -2.39
CA GLU A 32 -6.87 6.28 -2.78
C GLU A 32 -5.91 7.22 -3.50
N GLN A 33 -6.43 8.08 -4.40
CA GLN A 33 -5.61 9.04 -5.12
C GLN A 33 -4.95 10.05 -4.17
N MET A 34 -5.65 10.51 -3.13
CA MET A 34 -5.07 11.38 -2.11
C MET A 34 -3.94 10.69 -1.33
N ILE A 35 -4.13 9.42 -0.96
CA ILE A 35 -3.09 8.63 -0.28
C ILE A 35 -1.91 8.38 -1.21
N PHE A 36 -2.18 8.03 -2.47
CA PHE A 36 -1.15 7.82 -3.47
C PHE A 36 -0.27 9.05 -3.68
N GLN A 37 -0.87 10.25 -3.76
CA GLN A 37 -0.10 11.49 -3.84
C GLN A 37 0.78 11.68 -2.59
N SER A 38 0.27 11.34 -1.41
CA SER A 38 1.06 11.39 -0.17
C SER A 38 2.24 10.41 -0.19
N PHE A 39 2.06 9.21 -0.76
CA PHE A 39 3.16 8.26 -0.99
C PHE A 39 4.23 8.81 -1.94
N VAL A 40 3.82 9.45 -3.04
CA VAL A 40 4.73 10.08 -4.00
C VAL A 40 5.56 11.18 -3.32
N GLN A 41 4.92 12.00 -2.48
CA GLN A 41 5.58 13.06 -1.71
C GLN A 41 6.58 12.49 -0.70
N GLU A 42 6.18 11.52 0.13
CA GLU A 42 7.09 10.90 1.12
C GLU A 42 8.26 10.15 0.45
N CYS A 43 8.00 9.54 -0.70
CA CYS A 43 9.06 8.92 -1.49
C CYS A 43 10.04 9.93 -2.10
N GLY A 44 9.64 11.21 -2.24
CA GLY A 44 10.40 12.24 -2.95
C GLY A 44 10.49 11.98 -4.45
N LEU A 45 9.44 11.42 -5.05
CA LEU A 45 9.43 10.94 -6.44
C LEU A 45 8.34 11.63 -7.30
N THR A 46 8.11 12.92 -7.07
CA THR A 46 7.05 13.72 -7.74
C THR A 46 7.12 13.71 -9.27
N ASP A 47 8.34 13.70 -9.83
CA ASP A 47 8.57 13.70 -11.29
C ASP A 47 8.87 12.31 -11.85
N HIS A 48 8.69 11.25 -11.03
CA HIS A 48 9.00 9.89 -11.46
C HIS A 48 7.86 9.31 -12.29
N ALA A 49 8.15 8.99 -13.55
CA ALA A 49 7.24 8.22 -14.39
C ALA A 49 7.16 6.76 -13.91
N LEU A 50 5.93 6.29 -13.69
CA LEU A 50 5.60 4.90 -13.38
C LEU A 50 5.23 4.19 -14.68
N THR A 51 5.92 3.09 -14.98
CA THR A 51 5.82 2.46 -16.31
C THR A 51 5.86 0.93 -16.23
N LYS A 52 5.69 0.34 -15.05
CA LYS A 52 5.89 -1.10 -14.84
C LYS A 52 4.63 -1.82 -14.39
N GLN A 53 3.47 -1.17 -14.41
CA GLN A 53 2.18 -1.79 -14.10
C GLN A 53 1.93 -3.02 -14.99
N ASP A 54 2.22 -2.94 -16.29
CA ASP A 54 2.07 -4.06 -17.25
C ASP A 54 3.03 -5.24 -16.98
N ASN A 55 4.03 -5.06 -16.12
CA ASN A 55 5.01 -6.09 -15.75
C ASN A 55 5.17 -6.18 -14.23
N ILE A 56 4.04 -6.17 -13.52
CA ILE A 56 4.01 -6.18 -12.06
C ILE A 56 4.73 -7.39 -11.45
N GLU A 57 4.71 -8.54 -12.14
CA GLU A 57 5.44 -9.75 -11.71
C GLU A 57 6.94 -9.50 -11.54
N SER A 58 7.53 -8.68 -12.41
CA SER A 58 8.94 -8.33 -12.29
C SER A 58 9.20 -7.46 -11.06
N VAL A 59 8.28 -6.53 -10.76
CA VAL A 59 8.34 -5.65 -9.60
C VAL A 59 8.24 -6.47 -8.32
N ILE A 60 7.28 -7.41 -8.24
CA ILE A 60 7.12 -8.34 -7.11
C ILE A 60 8.42 -9.14 -6.88
N LYS A 61 9.03 -9.69 -7.94
CA LYS A 61 10.29 -10.44 -7.85
C LYS A 61 11.47 -9.60 -7.35
N VAL A 62 11.49 -8.29 -7.65
CA VAL A 62 12.53 -7.38 -7.15
C VAL A 62 12.31 -7.09 -5.67
N VAL A 63 11.08 -6.76 -5.27
CA VAL A 63 10.74 -6.48 -3.87
C VAL A 63 10.88 -7.72 -2.99
N ALA A 64 10.63 -8.92 -3.51
CA ALA A 64 10.85 -10.18 -2.79
C ALA A 64 12.31 -10.39 -2.34
N LYS A 65 13.28 -9.69 -2.95
CA LYS A 65 14.70 -9.73 -2.58
C LYS A 65 15.08 -8.68 -1.52
N SER A 66 14.17 -7.79 -1.16
CA SER A 66 14.39 -6.78 -0.13
C SER A 66 14.54 -7.38 1.26
N LYS A 67 15.06 -6.57 2.19
CA LYS A 67 15.17 -6.96 3.60
C LYS A 67 13.78 -7.14 4.24
N GLY A 68 13.70 -7.98 5.26
CA GLY A 68 12.43 -8.26 5.97
C GLY A 68 11.72 -7.02 6.52
N LYS A 69 12.46 -5.96 6.89
CA LYS A 69 11.88 -4.67 7.29
C LYS A 69 11.15 -4.00 6.12
N SER A 70 11.82 -3.85 4.96
CA SER A 70 11.24 -3.22 3.77
C SER A 70 10.01 -3.96 3.25
N LYS A 71 10.03 -5.30 3.28
CA LYS A 71 8.87 -6.12 2.89
C LYS A 71 7.63 -5.83 3.73
N ARG A 72 7.81 -5.67 5.06
CA ARG A 72 6.73 -5.35 5.99
C ARG A 72 6.20 -3.92 5.80
N ILE A 73 7.10 -2.96 5.59
CA ILE A 73 6.71 -1.59 5.24
C ILE A 73 5.83 -1.60 4.00
N ILE A 74 6.25 -2.31 2.95
CA ILE A 74 5.49 -2.37 1.69
C ILE A 74 4.07 -2.93 1.90
N LEU A 75 3.90 -4.02 2.64
CA LEU A 75 2.55 -4.56 2.92
C LEU A 75 1.71 -3.60 3.76
N VAL A 76 2.27 -3.03 4.83
CA VAL A 76 1.54 -2.10 5.71
C VAL A 76 1.06 -0.87 4.94
N GLU A 77 1.92 -0.28 4.12
CA GLU A 77 1.56 0.90 3.33
C GLU A 77 0.59 0.57 2.19
N LEU A 78 0.69 -0.61 1.57
CA LEU A 78 -0.30 -1.05 0.58
C LEU A 78 -1.68 -1.26 1.20
N PHE A 79 -1.77 -1.84 2.40
CA PHE A 79 -3.05 -1.86 3.12
C PHE A 79 -3.58 -0.46 3.41
N GLY A 80 -2.70 0.52 3.63
CA GLY A 80 -3.09 1.90 3.88
C GLY A 80 -3.85 2.55 2.72
N ILE A 81 -3.53 2.19 1.47
CA ILE A 81 -4.26 2.68 0.30
C ILE A 81 -5.48 1.83 -0.03
N LEU A 82 -5.37 0.50 0.06
CA LEU A 82 -6.48 -0.42 -0.28
C LEU A 82 -7.62 -0.43 0.75
N LEU A 83 -7.41 0.09 1.95
CA LEU A 83 -8.45 0.22 2.98
C LEU A 83 -9.00 1.64 3.09
N ALA A 84 -8.57 2.54 2.21
CA ALA A 84 -8.85 3.97 2.31
C ALA A 84 -10.33 4.34 2.14
N ASP A 85 -11.03 3.54 1.34
CA ASP A 85 -12.45 3.64 1.04
C ASP A 85 -13.32 2.74 1.93
N GLY A 86 -12.70 1.93 2.80
CA GLY A 86 -13.34 1.02 3.74
C GLY A 86 -13.64 -0.39 3.21
N GLU A 87 -13.35 -0.70 1.94
CA GLU A 87 -13.64 -2.01 1.34
C GLU A 87 -12.45 -2.51 0.49
N VAL A 88 -12.01 -3.76 0.71
CA VAL A 88 -11.04 -4.42 -0.18
C VAL A 88 -11.82 -5.36 -1.10
N CYS A 89 -11.71 -5.20 -2.42
CA CYS A 89 -12.35 -6.09 -3.37
C CYS A 89 -11.63 -7.43 -3.50
N THR A 90 -12.26 -8.41 -4.16
CA THR A 90 -11.70 -9.77 -4.31
C THR A 90 -10.37 -9.75 -5.08
N GLU A 91 -10.23 -8.87 -6.05
CA GLU A 91 -9.03 -8.70 -6.87
C GLU A 91 -7.85 -8.14 -6.07
N GLU A 92 -8.11 -7.18 -5.19
CA GLU A 92 -7.12 -6.60 -4.27
C GLU A 92 -6.69 -7.59 -3.19
N GLU A 93 -7.63 -8.34 -2.60
CA GLU A 93 -7.33 -9.42 -1.68
C GLU A 93 -6.43 -10.47 -2.34
N ALA A 94 -6.79 -10.92 -3.55
CA ALA A 94 -5.99 -11.88 -4.31
C ALA A 94 -4.59 -11.35 -4.64
N PHE A 95 -4.46 -10.05 -4.91
CA PHE A 95 -3.16 -9.40 -5.11
C PHE A 95 -2.32 -9.35 -3.82
N MET A 96 -2.92 -8.99 -2.69
CA MET A 96 -2.22 -8.93 -1.41
C MET A 96 -1.78 -10.32 -0.92
N ASP A 97 -2.61 -11.35 -1.12
CA ASP A 97 -2.25 -12.73 -0.84
C ASP A 97 -1.02 -13.15 -1.67
N LYS A 98 -1.10 -12.96 -2.99
CA LYS A 98 0.01 -13.26 -3.91
C LYS A 98 1.29 -12.52 -3.55
N LEU A 99 1.17 -11.23 -3.23
CA LEU A 99 2.32 -10.42 -2.84
C LEU A 99 2.92 -10.96 -1.55
N SER A 100 2.11 -11.19 -0.52
CA SER A 100 2.58 -11.67 0.78
C SER A 100 3.28 -13.04 0.69
N ASP A 101 2.77 -13.95 -0.14
CA ASP A 101 3.39 -15.23 -0.45
C ASP A 101 4.78 -15.03 -1.08
N ALA A 102 4.88 -14.15 -2.09
CA ALA A 102 6.16 -13.83 -2.74
C ALA A 102 7.15 -13.16 -1.77
N LEU A 103 6.65 -12.40 -0.78
CA LEU A 103 7.47 -11.80 0.27
C LEU A 103 7.86 -12.80 1.38
N SER A 104 7.23 -13.98 1.41
CA SER A 104 7.38 -15.01 2.44
C SER A 104 6.99 -14.48 3.83
N ILE A 105 5.86 -13.78 3.91
CA ILE A 105 5.25 -13.31 5.16
C ILE A 105 4.04 -14.20 5.42
N ASP A 106 3.96 -14.80 6.60
CA ASP A 106 2.88 -15.74 6.90
C ASP A 106 1.51 -15.03 7.01
N SER A 107 0.45 -15.75 6.67
CA SER A 107 -0.90 -15.19 6.61
C SER A 107 -1.43 -14.68 7.95
N TYR A 108 -0.94 -15.19 9.08
CA TYR A 108 -1.30 -14.67 10.40
C TYR A 108 -0.68 -13.28 10.62
N GLU A 109 0.59 -13.11 10.25
CA GLU A 109 1.26 -11.81 10.28
C GLU A 109 0.58 -10.80 9.33
N VAL A 110 0.21 -11.22 8.10
CA VAL A 110 -0.52 -10.36 7.14
C VAL A 110 -1.86 -9.90 7.70
N LYS A 111 -2.68 -10.81 8.23
CA LYS A 111 -3.97 -10.46 8.84
C LYS A 111 -3.82 -9.52 10.03
N LYS A 112 -2.74 -9.69 10.80
CA LYS A 112 -2.42 -8.77 11.91
C LYS A 112 -2.08 -7.37 11.40
N MET A 113 -1.32 -7.25 10.30
CA MET A 113 -1.02 -5.96 9.67
C MET A 113 -2.30 -5.29 9.15
N GLN A 114 -3.13 -6.01 8.38
CA GLN A 114 -4.40 -5.51 7.85
C GLN A 114 -5.30 -4.98 8.98
N ARG A 115 -5.50 -5.78 10.04
CA ARG A 115 -6.29 -5.37 11.21
C ARG A 115 -5.72 -4.14 11.91
N TRP A 116 -4.40 -4.05 12.02
CA TRP A 116 -3.75 -2.89 12.64
C TRP A 116 -3.95 -1.62 11.81
N VAL A 117 -3.83 -1.70 10.47
CA VAL A 117 -4.08 -0.56 9.57
C VAL A 117 -5.55 -0.12 9.63
N SER A 118 -6.50 -1.05 9.59
CA SER A 118 -7.92 -0.75 9.74
C SER A 118 -8.21 -0.04 11.06
N ALA A 119 -7.70 -0.55 12.19
CA ALA A 119 -7.87 0.09 13.50
C ALA A 119 -7.26 1.51 13.57
N MET A 120 -6.13 1.74 12.89
CA MET A 120 -5.54 3.08 12.79
C MET A 120 -6.45 4.04 12.00
N SER A 121 -7.08 3.57 10.92
CA SER A 121 -8.05 4.35 10.14
C SER A 121 -9.27 4.73 10.99
N ASP A 122 -9.82 3.75 11.72
CA ASP A 122 -10.96 3.98 12.64
C ASP A 122 -10.65 5.05 13.68
N MET A 123 -9.45 5.00 14.28
CA MET A 123 -9.02 5.99 15.27
C MET A 123 -8.89 7.40 14.67
N VAL A 124 -8.41 7.52 13.43
CA VAL A 124 -8.32 8.81 12.74
C VAL A 124 -9.71 9.36 12.43
N ALA A 125 -10.62 8.51 11.93
CA ALA A 125 -12.00 8.89 11.67
C ALA A 125 -12.72 9.33 12.94
N GLU A 126 -12.53 8.61 14.05
CA GLU A 126 -13.06 9.01 15.37
C GLU A 126 -12.51 10.37 15.80
N GLY A 127 -11.21 10.62 15.58
CA GLY A 127 -10.57 11.90 15.85
C GLY A 127 -11.23 13.07 15.12
N TYR A 128 -11.48 12.92 13.81
CA TYR A 128 -12.21 13.93 13.03
C TYR A 128 -13.64 14.13 13.55
N ALA A 129 -14.36 13.04 13.82
CA ALA A 129 -15.73 13.11 14.36
C ALA A 129 -15.81 13.81 15.73
N MET A 130 -14.75 13.79 16.54
CA MET A 130 -14.68 14.56 17.79
C MET A 130 -14.46 16.05 17.57
N ILE A 131 -13.68 16.43 16.54
CA ILE A 131 -13.36 17.82 16.21
C ILE A 131 -14.53 18.50 15.49
N ASP A 132 -15.18 17.78 14.60
CA ASP A 132 -16.27 18.29 13.75
C ASP A 132 -17.65 18.28 14.45
N LYS A 133 -17.70 17.94 15.74
CA LYS A 133 -18.91 18.04 16.56
C LYS A 133 -19.23 19.52 16.83
N GLU A 134 -20.32 20.01 16.22
CA GLU A 134 -21.01 21.24 16.64
C GLU A 134 -21.65 21.10 18.04
#